data_AF-A0A139PEM0-F1
#
_entry.id   AF-A0A139PEM0-F1
#
_cell.length_a   1.000
_cell.length_b   1.000
_cell.length_c   1.000
_cell.angle_alpha   90.00
_cell.angle_beta   90.00
_cell.angle_gamma   90.00
#
_symmetry.space_group_name_H-M   'P 1'
#
loop_
_entity.id
_entity.type
_entity.pdbx_description
1 polymer ?
#
loop_
_entity_poly.entity_id
_entity_poly.type
_entity_poly.pdbx_seq_one_letter_code
_entity_poly.pdbx_strand_id
1 'polypeptide(L)'
;MFNNLIQYYLKSAQLRINNRIDAINEERTILRASGDIRYKELRAIRNTHLYSNKPRTIKEIREGKPEILIDKLSVIVAESLIDNLKLKPDFNSYSSNKNDENNMKKSNFEFVSLQELLWGFDYDYTEVDKFNFFLNLFLDLEIVAEYSSFVRKILIDYVPYARYIALEKAVSEDCEFGSMFAPDYKNDNIDVFAESVFAFCSSNASDEMMSRFSKFLLTPFTYESKDENGRYLKKTVVVNFQNFEQAFSQVLSHILEPLDGVETYRSLGKRAYDIIMDDFKIDSDLTYYRMSRSPESYGYYLTASEKPDIDVLSELLEASEIYIEKLMHSQRDFYGNIEQLYFESGMFSNNATPYFSEERFYKMVDEKNREKIEEEYNKWRMNELHEEEMQKILIEEYIEKQKITKE
;
A
#
# COMPACT_ATOMS: atom_id res chain seq x y z
N MET A 1 0.32 -20.51 -2.52
CA MET A 1 -0.57 -19.50 -3.15
C MET A 1 -0.35 -18.11 -2.57
N PHE A 2 -0.33 -17.94 -1.24
CA PHE A 2 -0.28 -16.63 -0.58
C PHE A 2 1.13 -16.21 -0.13
N ASN A 3 2.09 -16.20 -1.07
CA ASN A 3 3.49 -15.97 -0.74
C ASN A 3 3.77 -14.53 -0.33
N ASN A 4 3.33 -13.52 -1.09
CA ASN A 4 3.54 -12.12 -0.74
C ASN A 4 2.86 -11.79 0.59
N LEU A 5 1.61 -12.23 0.77
CA LEU A 5 0.84 -11.96 1.98
C LEU A 5 1.47 -12.56 3.23
N ILE A 6 1.90 -13.83 3.18
CA ILE A 6 2.52 -14.46 4.35
C ILE A 6 3.88 -13.85 4.66
N GLN A 7 4.66 -13.51 3.64
CA GLN A 7 5.99 -12.90 3.81
C GLN A 7 5.89 -11.50 4.41
N TYR A 8 4.89 -10.71 4.00
CA TYR A 8 4.59 -9.43 4.61
C TYR A 8 4.32 -9.57 6.12
N TYR A 9 3.41 -10.46 6.51
CA TYR A 9 3.08 -10.63 7.94
C TYR A 9 4.24 -11.22 8.75
N LEU A 10 5.02 -12.15 8.19
CA LEU A 10 6.22 -12.68 8.85
C LEU A 10 7.27 -11.59 9.11
N LYS A 11 7.56 -10.75 8.11
CA LYS A 11 8.50 -9.62 8.24
C LYS A 11 7.97 -8.58 9.23
N SER A 12 6.68 -8.29 9.18
CA SER A 12 6.02 -7.36 10.09
C SER A 12 6.03 -7.85 11.54
N ALA A 13 5.77 -9.15 11.78
CA ALA A 13 5.86 -9.76 13.10
C ALA A 13 7.30 -9.71 13.64
N GLN A 14 8.30 -10.05 12.83
CA GLN A 14 9.70 -9.95 13.19
C GLN A 14 10.10 -8.52 13.56
N LEU A 15 9.73 -7.53 12.74
CA LEU A 15 10.00 -6.11 13.00
C LEU A 15 9.35 -5.66 14.30
N ARG A 16 8.09 -6.05 14.53
CA ARG A 16 7.33 -5.71 15.74
C ARG A 16 7.99 -6.29 16.99
N ILE A 17 8.42 -7.55 16.95
CA ILE A 17 9.15 -8.19 18.05
C ILE A 17 10.46 -7.43 18.34
N ASN A 18 11.25 -7.14 17.31
CA ASN A 18 12.52 -6.43 17.45
C ASN A 18 12.33 -5.01 18.01
N ASN A 19 11.42 -4.22 17.42
CA ASN A 19 11.12 -2.87 17.87
C ASN A 19 10.64 -2.85 19.34
N ARG A 20 9.84 -3.85 19.73
CA ARG A 20 9.35 -3.96 21.12
C ARG A 20 10.49 -4.32 22.08
N ILE A 21 11.41 -5.21 21.69
CA ILE A 21 12.62 -5.51 22.48
C ILE A 21 13.46 -4.24 22.67
N ASP A 22 13.66 -3.47 21.60
CA ASP A 22 14.51 -2.27 21.63
C ASP A 22 13.89 -1.18 22.50
N ALA A 23 12.60 -0.91 22.35
CA ALA A 23 11.86 0.04 23.19
C ALA A 23 11.89 -0.36 24.69
N ILE A 24 11.71 -1.64 25.01
CA ILE A 24 11.84 -2.12 26.40
C ILE A 24 13.27 -1.91 26.92
N ASN A 25 14.29 -2.20 26.11
CA ASN A 25 15.68 -2.07 26.54
C ASN A 25 16.08 -0.61 26.78
N GLU A 26 15.63 0.30 25.94
CA GLU A 26 15.81 1.74 26.10
C GLU A 26 15.13 2.21 27.40
N GLU A 27 13.86 1.88 27.59
CA GLU A 27 13.10 2.28 28.78
C GLU A 27 13.69 1.69 30.08
N ARG A 28 14.14 0.42 30.06
CA ARG A 28 14.86 -0.18 31.21
C ARG A 28 16.15 0.56 31.55
N THR A 29 16.83 1.11 30.55
CA THR A 29 18.05 1.90 30.76
C THR A 29 17.72 3.23 31.45
N ILE A 30 16.65 3.90 31.01
CA ILE A 30 16.14 5.14 31.62
C ILE A 30 15.70 4.88 33.07
N LEU A 31 14.88 3.85 33.30
CA LEU A 31 14.40 3.48 34.63
C LEU A 31 15.53 3.15 35.60
N ARG A 32 16.60 2.50 35.12
CA ARG A 32 17.79 2.24 35.94
C ARG A 32 18.57 3.51 36.29
N ALA A 33 18.63 4.47 35.37
CA ALA A 33 19.30 5.74 35.60
C ALA A 33 18.53 6.66 36.56
N SER A 34 17.22 6.43 36.77
CA SER A 34 16.37 7.22 37.67
C SER A 34 16.79 7.21 39.15
N GLY A 35 17.60 6.23 39.57
CA GLY A 35 18.01 6.05 40.96
C GLY A 35 16.99 5.31 41.84
N ASP A 36 15.82 4.93 41.31
CA ASP A 36 14.84 4.11 42.04
C ASP A 36 15.38 2.67 42.22
N ILE A 37 15.53 2.25 43.48
CA ILE A 37 16.05 0.93 43.87
C ILE A 37 15.22 -0.19 43.25
N ARG A 38 13.91 0.01 43.05
CA ARG A 38 13.00 -0.99 42.46
C ARG A 38 13.38 -1.39 41.04
N TYR A 39 14.09 -0.52 40.31
CA TYR A 39 14.44 -0.75 38.91
C TYR A 39 15.90 -1.11 38.69
N LYS A 40 16.72 -1.13 39.75
CA LYS A 40 18.18 -1.35 39.65
C LYS A 40 18.56 -2.66 38.95
N GLU A 41 17.73 -3.69 39.09
CA GLU A 41 17.95 -5.03 38.53
C GLU A 41 17.35 -5.22 37.10
N LEU A 42 16.72 -4.21 36.51
CA LEU A 42 16.13 -4.33 35.16
C LEU A 42 17.21 -4.44 34.07
N ARG A 43 17.60 -5.66 33.72
CA ARG A 43 18.61 -5.92 32.68
C ARG A 43 17.99 -5.85 31.28
N ALA A 44 18.82 -5.57 30.27
CA ALA A 44 18.39 -5.70 28.88
C ALA A 44 17.88 -7.12 28.58
N ILE A 45 16.84 -7.23 27.77
CA ILE A 45 16.25 -8.47 27.30
C ILE A 45 17.28 -9.24 26.46
N ARG A 46 17.47 -10.50 26.81
CA ARG A 46 18.30 -11.47 26.11
C ARG A 46 17.40 -12.57 25.60
N ASN A 47 17.84 -13.27 24.57
CA ASN A 47 17.09 -14.39 23.99
C ASN A 47 16.74 -15.49 25.03
N THR A 48 17.59 -15.68 26.04
CA THR A 48 17.35 -16.61 27.16
C THR A 48 16.23 -16.16 28.10
N HIS A 49 15.91 -14.87 28.15
CA HIS A 49 14.76 -14.37 28.91
C HIS A 49 13.45 -14.65 28.16
N LEU A 50 13.49 -14.68 26.83
CA LEU A 50 12.31 -14.81 25.97
C LEU A 50 11.91 -16.27 25.73
N TYR A 51 12.89 -17.16 25.63
CA TYR A 51 12.64 -18.60 25.53
C TYR A 51 13.82 -19.39 26.10
N SER A 52 13.77 -19.63 27.41
CA SER A 52 14.88 -20.18 28.22
C SER A 52 15.42 -21.51 27.68
N ASN A 53 14.54 -22.40 27.23
CA ASN A 53 14.91 -23.73 26.77
C ASN A 53 15.48 -23.75 25.34
N LYS A 54 15.16 -22.74 24.51
CA LYS A 54 15.60 -22.67 23.10
C LYS A 54 15.93 -21.23 22.67
N PRO A 55 16.93 -20.57 23.29
CA PRO A 55 17.28 -19.18 22.98
C PRO A 55 17.79 -18.98 21.55
N ARG A 56 18.32 -20.04 20.92
CA ARG A 56 18.73 -20.01 19.52
C ARG A 56 17.54 -19.78 18.57
N THR A 57 16.37 -20.33 18.89
CA THR A 57 15.15 -20.10 18.10
C THR A 57 14.76 -18.62 18.10
N ILE A 58 14.88 -17.93 19.24
CA ILE A 58 14.64 -16.49 19.31
C ILE A 58 15.66 -15.71 18.50
N LYS A 59 16.93 -16.12 18.52
CA LYS A 59 17.95 -15.51 17.67
C LYS A 59 17.58 -15.63 16.19
N GLU A 60 17.19 -16.83 15.76
CA GLU A 60 16.76 -17.12 14.39
C GLU A 60 15.50 -16.31 14.01
N ILE A 61 14.55 -16.11 14.93
CA ILE A 61 13.38 -15.26 14.66
C ILE A 61 13.77 -13.79 14.50
N ARG A 62 14.73 -13.29 15.28
CA ARG A 62 15.09 -11.87 15.28
C ARG A 62 15.97 -11.46 14.11
N GLU A 63 16.85 -12.36 13.67
CA GLU A 63 17.91 -12.09 12.70
C GLU A 63 17.77 -12.90 11.40
N GLY A 64 16.87 -13.89 11.38
CA GLY A 64 16.70 -14.80 10.26
C GLY A 64 15.92 -14.19 9.10
N LYS A 65 16.04 -14.82 7.93
CA LYS A 65 15.26 -14.45 6.76
C LYS A 65 13.81 -14.94 6.88
N PRO A 66 12.87 -14.27 6.22
CA PRO A 66 11.44 -14.60 6.30
C PRO A 66 11.08 -16.06 6.00
N GLU A 67 11.80 -16.75 5.10
CA GLU A 67 11.53 -18.14 4.75
C GLU A 67 11.76 -19.11 5.91
N ILE A 68 12.66 -18.77 6.84
CA ILE A 68 12.93 -19.58 8.02
C ILE A 68 11.92 -19.24 9.14
N LEU A 69 11.34 -18.04 9.12
CA LEU A 69 10.44 -17.57 10.17
C LEU A 69 9.15 -18.40 10.25
N ILE A 70 8.62 -18.87 9.11
CA ILE A 70 7.38 -19.65 9.06
C ILE A 70 7.44 -20.88 9.98
N ASP A 71 8.60 -21.55 10.03
CA ASP A 71 8.80 -22.76 10.85
C ASP A 71 9.19 -22.44 12.30
N LYS A 72 9.80 -21.27 12.53
CA LYS A 72 10.39 -20.92 13.83
C LYS A 72 9.42 -20.18 14.72
N LEU A 73 8.57 -19.30 14.15
CA LEU A 73 7.58 -18.52 14.88
C LEU A 73 6.28 -19.32 15.03
N SER A 74 6.37 -20.47 15.71
CA SER A 74 5.21 -21.29 16.05
C SER A 74 4.41 -20.69 17.20
N VAL A 75 3.19 -21.17 17.40
CA VAL A 75 2.29 -20.73 18.50
C VAL A 75 2.99 -20.81 19.86
N ILE A 76 3.69 -21.91 20.16
CA ILE A 76 4.41 -22.07 21.43
C ILE A 76 5.48 -21.00 21.62
N VAL A 77 6.18 -20.63 20.55
CA VAL A 77 7.23 -19.60 20.62
C VAL A 77 6.60 -18.22 20.77
N ALA A 78 5.50 -17.96 20.06
CA ALA A 78 4.75 -16.72 20.18
C ALA A 78 4.14 -16.53 21.57
N GLU A 79 3.56 -17.58 22.17
CA GLU A 79 3.09 -17.57 23.57
C GLU A 79 4.24 -17.29 24.54
N SER A 80 5.39 -17.95 24.36
CA SER A 80 6.60 -17.67 25.16
C SER A 80 7.05 -16.21 25.01
N LEU A 81 6.92 -15.59 23.84
CA LEU A 81 7.22 -14.18 23.65
C LEU A 81 6.21 -13.29 24.38
N ILE A 82 4.91 -13.58 24.29
CA ILE A 82 3.85 -12.82 24.99
C ILE A 82 4.09 -12.84 26.50
N ASP A 83 4.42 -13.99 27.07
CA ASP A 83 4.59 -14.15 28.52
C ASP A 83 5.84 -13.44 29.06
N ASN A 84 6.89 -13.31 28.24
CA ASN A 84 8.22 -12.89 28.68
C ASN A 84 8.65 -11.51 28.16
N LEU A 85 8.07 -11.00 27.08
CA LEU A 85 8.41 -9.71 26.49
C LEU A 85 7.63 -8.58 27.18
N LYS A 86 8.18 -8.11 28.30
CA LYS A 86 7.56 -7.09 29.16
C LYS A 86 8.58 -6.17 29.80
N LEU A 87 8.21 -4.91 30.02
CA LEU A 87 9.08 -3.89 30.61
C LEU A 87 9.51 -4.28 32.02
N LYS A 88 8.55 -4.59 32.89
CA LYS A 88 8.75 -5.05 34.28
C LYS A 88 8.30 -6.53 34.38
N PRO A 89 9.23 -7.48 34.58
CA PRO A 89 8.91 -8.92 34.62
C PRO A 89 7.89 -9.32 35.68
N ASP A 90 7.98 -8.70 36.86
CA ASP A 90 7.17 -9.03 38.03
C ASP A 90 5.87 -8.21 38.12
N PHE A 91 5.60 -7.34 37.13
CA PHE A 91 4.36 -6.59 37.08
C PHE A 91 3.20 -7.51 36.69
N ASN A 92 2.15 -7.55 37.51
CA ASN A 92 0.95 -8.30 37.22
C ASN A 92 0.01 -7.47 36.36
N SER A 93 -0.09 -7.79 35.07
CA SER A 93 -0.99 -7.16 34.11
C SER A 93 -2.39 -7.79 34.07
N TYR A 94 -2.66 -8.82 34.88
CA TYR A 94 -3.96 -9.50 34.92
C TYR A 94 -5.03 -8.66 35.63
N SER A 95 -6.18 -8.51 34.97
CA SER A 95 -7.37 -7.88 35.52
C SER A 95 -8.61 -8.66 35.09
N SER A 96 -9.67 -8.60 35.92
CA SER A 96 -10.99 -9.13 35.55
C SER A 96 -11.71 -8.23 34.53
N ASN A 97 -11.30 -6.97 34.41
CA ASN A 97 -11.76 -6.04 33.39
C ASN A 97 -10.79 -6.05 32.21
N LYS A 98 -11.29 -6.42 31.02
CA LYS A 98 -10.46 -6.56 29.82
C LYS A 98 -9.82 -5.25 29.36
N ASN A 99 -10.51 -4.12 29.53
CA ASN A 99 -9.95 -2.81 29.18
C ASN A 99 -8.79 -2.44 30.10
N ASP A 100 -8.92 -2.72 31.40
CA ASP A 100 -7.86 -2.47 32.37
C ASP A 100 -6.66 -3.40 32.12
N GLU A 101 -6.91 -4.68 31.85
CA GLU A 101 -5.87 -5.65 31.47
C GLU A 101 -5.09 -5.15 30.23
N ASN A 102 -5.79 -4.74 29.18
CA ASN A 102 -5.18 -4.24 27.95
C ASN A 102 -4.36 -2.97 28.20
N ASN A 103 -4.86 -2.03 29.01
CA ASN A 103 -4.14 -0.80 29.38
C ASN A 103 -2.88 -1.11 30.21
N MET A 104 -2.99 -2.04 31.15
CA MET A 104 -1.86 -2.50 31.97
C MET A 104 -0.79 -3.17 31.10
N LYS A 105 -1.18 -4.09 30.21
CA LYS A 105 -0.28 -4.73 29.24
C LYS A 105 0.44 -3.70 28.38
N LYS A 106 -0.31 -2.77 27.77
CA LYS A 106 0.26 -1.68 26.95
C LYS A 106 1.23 -0.82 27.76
N SER A 107 0.90 -0.47 29.00
CA SER A 107 1.79 0.31 29.89
C SER A 107 3.08 -0.43 30.27
N ASN A 108 3.05 -1.76 30.25
CA ASN A 108 4.20 -2.62 30.50
C ASN A 108 4.85 -3.11 29.20
N PHE A 109 4.48 -2.53 28.06
CA PHE A 109 4.99 -2.89 26.73
C PHE A 109 4.77 -4.37 26.36
N GLU A 110 3.78 -5.02 26.96
CA GLU A 110 3.37 -6.39 26.62
C GLU A 110 2.58 -6.43 25.32
N PHE A 111 2.63 -7.56 24.62
CA PHE A 111 1.64 -7.88 23.60
C PHE A 111 0.31 -8.21 24.27
N VAL A 112 -0.78 -7.63 23.77
CA VAL A 112 -2.13 -7.80 24.30
C VAL A 112 -2.67 -9.19 23.96
N SER A 113 -2.31 -9.71 22.78
CA SER A 113 -2.79 -10.98 22.24
C SER A 113 -1.77 -11.66 21.33
N LEU A 114 -2.08 -12.90 20.94
CA LEU A 114 -1.36 -13.63 19.90
C LEU A 114 -1.53 -12.98 18.52
N GLN A 115 -2.68 -12.38 18.24
CA GLN A 115 -2.94 -11.78 16.93
C GLN A 115 -2.19 -10.47 16.74
N GLU A 116 -2.05 -9.65 17.80
CA GLU A 116 -1.18 -8.46 17.76
C GLU A 116 0.27 -8.85 17.43
N LEU A 117 0.76 -9.95 18.00
CA LEU A 117 2.13 -10.42 17.74
C LEU A 117 2.29 -10.93 16.30
N LEU A 118 1.37 -11.78 15.83
CA LEU A 118 1.48 -12.44 14.53
C LEU A 118 1.07 -11.53 13.37
N TRP A 119 -0.09 -10.88 13.45
CA TRP A 119 -0.70 -10.14 12.34
C TRP A 119 -0.60 -8.63 12.51
N GLY A 120 -0.46 -8.16 13.74
CA GLY A 120 -0.28 -6.74 14.07
C GLY A 120 -1.51 -6.05 14.63
N PHE A 121 -2.66 -6.70 14.54
CA PHE A 121 -3.95 -6.20 15.02
C PHE A 121 -4.81 -7.35 15.55
N ASP A 122 -5.79 -6.99 16.37
CA ASP A 122 -6.85 -7.90 16.83
C ASP A 122 -8.09 -7.72 15.93
N TYR A 123 -9.10 -7.01 16.43
CA TYR A 123 -10.31 -6.65 15.68
C TYR A 123 -10.14 -5.33 14.92
N ASP A 124 -9.54 -4.35 15.58
CA ASP A 124 -9.36 -3.01 15.03
C ASP A 124 -8.06 -2.95 14.22
N TYR A 125 -8.18 -2.62 12.93
CA TYR A 125 -7.08 -2.45 12.00
C TYR A 125 -6.98 -0.99 11.54
N THR A 126 -5.80 -0.57 11.10
CA THR A 126 -5.57 0.75 10.51
C THR A 126 -5.74 0.72 8.99
N GLU A 127 -5.85 1.90 8.37
CA GLU A 127 -5.83 2.01 6.91
C GLU A 127 -4.51 1.46 6.30
N VAL A 128 -3.40 1.56 7.03
CA VAL A 128 -2.11 0.98 6.59
C VAL A 128 -2.16 -0.55 6.62
N ASP A 129 -2.81 -1.15 7.62
CA ASP A 129 -3.00 -2.60 7.67
C ASP A 129 -3.89 -3.08 6.52
N LYS A 130 -4.97 -2.34 6.24
CA LYS A 130 -5.92 -2.62 5.15
C LYS A 130 -5.21 -2.56 3.78
N PHE A 131 -4.47 -1.49 3.53
CA PHE A 131 -3.70 -1.34 2.30
C PHE A 131 -2.70 -2.48 2.10
N ASN A 132 -1.89 -2.78 3.12
CA ASN A 132 -0.88 -3.82 2.99
C ASN A 132 -1.50 -5.22 2.84
N PHE A 133 -2.66 -5.48 3.47
CA PHE A 133 -3.41 -6.71 3.23
C PHE A 133 -3.79 -6.83 1.75
N PHE A 134 -4.43 -5.82 1.17
CA PHE A 134 -4.86 -5.87 -0.23
C PHE A 134 -3.70 -5.86 -1.22
N LEU A 135 -2.66 -5.08 -0.99
CA LEU A 135 -1.49 -5.02 -1.84
C LEU A 135 -0.88 -6.41 -2.01
N ASN A 136 -0.60 -7.08 -0.88
CA ASN A 136 0.04 -8.38 -0.91
C ASN A 136 -0.91 -9.50 -1.35
N LEU A 137 -2.20 -9.43 -0.98
CA LEU A 137 -3.19 -10.38 -1.46
C LEU A 137 -3.38 -10.29 -2.98
N PHE A 138 -3.52 -9.09 -3.54
CA PHE A 138 -3.74 -8.91 -4.97
C PHE A 138 -2.50 -9.27 -5.79
N LEU A 139 -1.28 -9.03 -5.30
CA LEU A 139 -0.06 -9.56 -5.92
C LEU A 139 -0.05 -11.10 -5.97
N ASP A 140 -0.51 -11.77 -4.91
CA ASP A 140 -0.63 -13.23 -4.89
C ASP A 140 -1.75 -13.76 -5.79
N LEU A 141 -2.87 -13.05 -5.89
CA LEU A 141 -4.01 -13.46 -6.70
C LEU A 141 -3.81 -13.16 -8.19
N GLU A 142 -3.08 -12.11 -8.54
CA GLU A 142 -2.83 -11.74 -9.94
C GLU A 142 -2.06 -12.80 -10.72
N ILE A 143 -1.15 -13.54 -10.05
CA ILE A 143 -0.38 -14.61 -10.68
C ILE A 143 -1.18 -15.92 -10.84
N VAL A 144 -2.33 -16.04 -10.19
CA VAL A 144 -3.18 -17.24 -10.26
C VAL A 144 -4.25 -17.03 -11.33
N ALA A 145 -4.22 -17.84 -12.39
CA ALA A 145 -5.11 -17.68 -13.56
C ALA A 145 -6.60 -17.60 -13.22
N GLU A 146 -7.05 -18.28 -12.16
CA GLU A 146 -8.43 -18.22 -11.66
C GLU A 146 -8.84 -16.83 -11.16
N TYR A 147 -7.92 -16.11 -10.51
CA TYR A 147 -8.20 -14.83 -9.83
C TYR A 147 -7.65 -13.60 -10.55
N SER A 148 -6.73 -13.78 -11.51
CA SER A 148 -6.06 -12.67 -12.19
C SER A 148 -7.02 -11.72 -12.89
N SER A 149 -8.00 -12.27 -13.62
CA SER A 149 -9.04 -11.50 -14.30
C SER A 149 -9.89 -10.70 -13.32
N PHE A 150 -10.12 -11.25 -12.13
CA PHE A 150 -10.92 -10.64 -11.09
C PHE A 150 -10.19 -9.46 -10.45
N VAL A 151 -8.93 -9.63 -10.06
CA VAL A 151 -8.09 -8.55 -9.53
C VAL A 151 -8.00 -7.40 -10.53
N ARG A 152 -7.67 -7.70 -11.79
CA ARG A 152 -7.58 -6.69 -12.86
C ARG A 152 -8.89 -5.95 -13.05
N LYS A 153 -10.02 -6.68 -13.07
CA LYS A 153 -11.35 -6.08 -13.23
C LYS A 153 -11.64 -5.05 -12.15
N ILE A 154 -11.24 -5.28 -10.90
CA ILE A 154 -11.45 -4.37 -9.78
C ILE A 154 -10.51 -3.16 -9.87
N LEU A 155 -9.23 -3.40 -10.10
CA LEU A 155 -8.20 -2.34 -10.15
C LEU A 155 -8.34 -1.42 -11.37
N ILE A 156 -9.04 -1.87 -12.43
CA ILE A 156 -9.28 -1.06 -13.65
C ILE A 156 -10.14 0.18 -13.41
N ASP A 157 -10.75 0.36 -12.23
CA ASP A 157 -11.49 1.58 -11.92
C ASP A 157 -10.56 2.81 -11.87
N TYR A 158 -9.31 2.61 -11.46
CA TYR A 158 -8.25 3.63 -11.53
C TYR A 158 -7.77 3.80 -12.97
N VAL A 159 -7.98 5.00 -13.56
CA VAL A 159 -7.74 5.27 -14.98
C VAL A 159 -6.26 5.08 -15.36
N PRO A 160 -5.27 5.53 -14.57
CA PRO A 160 -3.86 5.25 -14.87
C PRO A 160 -3.52 3.75 -14.90
N TYR A 161 -4.07 2.95 -13.98
CA TYR A 161 -3.89 1.49 -14.01
C TYR A 161 -4.55 0.86 -15.24
N ALA A 162 -5.75 1.32 -15.59
CA ALA A 162 -6.43 0.88 -16.80
C ALA A 162 -5.62 1.17 -18.06
N ARG A 163 -5.03 2.38 -18.16
CA ARG A 163 -4.12 2.76 -19.23
C ARG A 163 -2.88 1.87 -19.28
N TYR A 164 -2.23 1.65 -18.14
CA TYR A 164 -1.06 0.76 -18.06
C TYR A 164 -1.38 -0.64 -18.58
N ILE A 165 -2.45 -1.28 -18.08
CA ILE A 165 -2.78 -2.66 -18.46
C ILE A 165 -3.25 -2.76 -19.91
N ALA A 166 -3.93 -1.73 -20.44
CA ALA A 166 -4.29 -1.65 -21.86
C ALA A 166 -3.04 -1.62 -22.73
N LEU A 167 -2.11 -0.69 -22.44
CA LEU A 167 -0.87 -0.55 -23.19
C LEU A 167 0.03 -1.79 -23.04
N GLU A 168 0.15 -2.35 -21.83
CA GLU A 168 0.91 -3.59 -21.61
C GLU A 168 0.37 -4.74 -22.47
N LYS A 169 -0.96 -4.92 -22.47
CA LYS A 169 -1.60 -5.93 -23.31
C LYS A 169 -1.38 -5.64 -24.79
N ALA A 170 -1.65 -4.42 -25.23
CA ALA A 170 -1.57 -4.05 -26.65
C ALA A 170 -0.15 -4.22 -27.21
N VAL A 171 0.87 -3.75 -26.47
CA VAL A 171 2.30 -3.95 -26.80
C VAL A 171 2.68 -5.42 -26.83
N SER A 172 2.10 -6.25 -25.95
CA SER A 172 2.36 -7.70 -25.95
C SER A 172 1.72 -8.44 -27.13
N GLU A 173 0.60 -7.94 -27.65
CA GLU A 173 -0.16 -8.54 -28.77
C GLU A 173 0.36 -8.08 -30.14
N ASP A 174 0.81 -6.83 -30.27
CA ASP A 174 1.46 -6.28 -31.47
C ASP A 174 2.93 -5.95 -31.19
N CYS A 175 3.78 -6.97 -31.25
CA CYS A 175 5.21 -6.81 -30.99
C CYS A 175 5.98 -6.11 -32.13
N GLU A 176 5.37 -5.91 -33.30
CA GLU A 176 6.03 -5.25 -34.43
C GLU A 176 5.96 -3.73 -34.33
N PHE A 177 4.81 -3.18 -33.94
CA PHE A 177 4.61 -1.73 -33.85
C PHE A 177 4.31 -1.24 -32.44
N GLY A 178 3.89 -2.12 -31.53
CA GLY A 178 3.37 -1.74 -30.23
C GLY A 178 4.31 -0.91 -29.36
N SER A 179 5.59 -1.27 -29.31
CA SER A 179 6.59 -0.52 -28.53
C SER A 179 6.90 0.87 -29.10
N MET A 180 6.51 1.16 -30.35
CA MET A 180 6.72 2.48 -30.95
C MET A 180 5.67 3.50 -30.52
N PHE A 181 4.45 3.06 -30.20
CA PHE A 181 3.33 3.96 -29.86
C PHE A 181 3.36 4.46 -28.42
N ALA A 182 3.90 3.65 -27.51
CA ALA A 182 4.02 4.02 -26.10
C ALA A 182 5.33 3.43 -25.53
N PRO A 183 6.50 4.03 -25.81
CA PRO A 183 7.77 3.48 -25.33
C PRO A 183 7.94 3.61 -23.80
N ASP A 184 7.39 4.68 -23.21
CA ASP A 184 7.68 5.08 -21.83
C ASP A 184 6.49 4.96 -20.87
N TYR A 185 5.38 4.33 -21.27
CA TYR A 185 4.16 4.27 -20.45
C TYR A 185 4.38 3.66 -19.05
N LYS A 186 5.41 2.82 -18.90
CA LYS A 186 5.78 2.23 -17.61
C LYS A 186 6.27 3.26 -16.59
N ASN A 187 6.62 4.46 -17.04
CA ASN A 187 7.12 5.57 -16.24
C ASN A 187 6.11 6.70 -16.07
N ASP A 188 4.85 6.50 -16.49
CA ASP A 188 3.78 7.50 -16.36
C ASP A 188 3.37 7.70 -14.88
N ASN A 189 3.53 6.66 -14.05
CA ASN A 189 3.10 6.61 -12.64
C ASN A 189 4.17 5.97 -11.76
N ILE A 190 4.22 6.35 -10.48
CA ILE A 190 5.24 5.88 -9.55
C ILE A 190 5.10 4.39 -9.22
N ASP A 191 3.89 3.90 -8.98
CA ASP A 191 3.57 2.48 -8.79
C ASP A 191 2.09 2.29 -9.05
N VAL A 192 1.73 2.18 -10.33
CA VAL A 192 0.33 2.26 -10.77
C VAL A 192 -0.55 1.14 -10.19
N PHE A 193 0.04 -0.01 -9.85
CA PHE A 193 -0.64 -1.10 -9.16
C PHE A 193 -0.93 -0.74 -7.71
N ALA A 194 0.08 -0.30 -6.97
CA ALA A 194 -0.09 0.11 -5.57
C ALA A 194 -1.04 1.31 -5.44
N GLU A 195 -0.97 2.28 -6.37
CA GLU A 195 -1.90 3.40 -6.46
C GLU A 195 -3.35 2.93 -6.67
N SER A 196 -3.57 1.94 -7.54
CA SER A 196 -4.92 1.39 -7.74
C SER A 196 -5.43 0.65 -6.50
N VAL A 197 -4.55 -0.10 -5.81
CA VAL A 197 -4.88 -0.73 -4.53
C VAL A 197 -5.21 0.33 -3.47
N PHE A 198 -4.46 1.42 -3.42
CA PHE A 198 -4.70 2.55 -2.53
C PHE A 198 -6.07 3.19 -2.79
N ALA A 199 -6.42 3.42 -4.06
CA ALA A 199 -7.75 3.90 -4.43
C ALA A 199 -8.85 2.90 -4.03
N PHE A 200 -8.64 1.60 -4.27
CA PHE A 200 -9.58 0.53 -3.90
C PHE A 200 -9.85 0.48 -2.39
N CYS A 201 -8.87 0.81 -1.54
CA CYS A 201 -9.03 0.84 -0.08
C CYS A 201 -10.05 1.88 0.42
N SER A 202 -10.50 2.80 -0.45
CA SER A 202 -11.58 3.74 -0.11
C SER A 202 -12.98 3.17 -0.36
N SER A 203 -13.09 1.92 -0.82
CA SER A 203 -14.37 1.29 -1.17
C SER A 203 -14.98 0.52 0.00
N ASN A 204 -16.32 0.49 0.06
CA ASN A 204 -17.08 -0.32 1.03
C ASN A 204 -16.75 -1.82 0.91
N ALA A 205 -16.45 -2.29 -0.31
CA ALA A 205 -16.03 -3.67 -0.53
C ALA A 205 -14.72 -3.97 0.21
N SER A 206 -13.74 -3.07 0.15
CA SER A 206 -12.47 -3.24 0.87
C SER A 206 -12.67 -3.29 2.39
N ASP A 207 -13.58 -2.49 2.94
CA ASP A 207 -13.90 -2.51 4.38
C ASP A 207 -14.55 -3.83 4.79
N GLU A 208 -15.51 -4.32 4.00
CA GLU A 208 -16.19 -5.59 4.28
C GLU A 208 -15.23 -6.79 4.19
N MET A 209 -14.37 -6.81 3.16
CA MET A 209 -13.34 -7.83 3.00
C MET A 209 -12.37 -7.85 4.19
N MET A 210 -11.90 -6.68 4.63
CA MET A 210 -10.96 -6.58 5.75
C MET A 210 -11.62 -6.98 7.09
N SER A 211 -12.89 -6.63 7.28
CA SER A 211 -13.67 -7.10 8.44
C SER A 211 -13.80 -8.64 8.44
N ARG A 212 -14.10 -9.25 7.29
CA ARG A 212 -14.14 -10.72 7.14
C ARG A 212 -12.78 -11.35 7.42
N PHE A 213 -11.69 -10.74 6.95
CA PHE A 213 -10.34 -11.22 7.23
C PHE A 213 -9.97 -11.16 8.71
N SER A 214 -10.21 -10.03 9.40
CA SER A 214 -9.97 -9.89 10.84
C SER A 214 -10.75 -10.93 11.65
N LYS A 215 -12.04 -11.14 11.31
CA LYS A 215 -12.86 -12.17 11.93
C LYS A 215 -12.33 -13.59 11.67
N PHE A 216 -11.83 -13.87 10.48
CA PHE A 216 -11.20 -15.14 10.14
C PHE A 216 -10.00 -15.43 11.04
N LEU A 217 -9.09 -14.46 11.25
CA LEU A 217 -7.91 -14.63 12.08
C LEU A 217 -8.27 -15.00 13.54
N LEU A 218 -9.38 -14.47 14.04
CA LEU A 218 -9.89 -14.74 15.39
C LEU A 218 -10.66 -16.06 15.53
N THR A 219 -11.04 -16.68 14.41
CA THR A 219 -11.85 -17.91 14.41
C THR A 219 -10.95 -19.15 14.48
N PRO A 220 -11.20 -20.09 15.41
CA PRO A 220 -10.42 -21.33 15.46
C PRO A 220 -10.55 -22.13 14.17
N PHE A 221 -9.42 -22.56 13.62
CA PHE A 221 -9.35 -23.38 12.43
C PHE A 221 -9.41 -24.85 12.81
N THR A 222 -10.34 -25.61 12.21
CA THR A 222 -10.47 -27.05 12.44
C THR A 222 -10.12 -27.83 11.18
N TYR A 223 -9.19 -28.76 11.29
CA TYR A 223 -8.77 -29.63 10.19
C TYR A 223 -8.58 -31.06 10.65
N GLU A 224 -8.62 -32.00 9.72
CA GLU A 224 -8.32 -33.41 9.99
C GLU A 224 -6.86 -33.70 9.68
N SER A 225 -6.15 -34.27 10.66
CA SER A 225 -4.79 -34.77 10.48
C SER A 225 -4.70 -36.22 10.92
N LYS A 226 -3.82 -36.99 10.28
CA LYS A 226 -3.50 -38.35 10.77
C LYS A 226 -2.68 -38.27 12.06
N ASP A 227 -2.98 -39.13 13.02
CA ASP A 227 -2.11 -39.39 14.17
C ASP A 227 -0.94 -40.32 13.79
N GLU A 228 -0.06 -40.59 14.77
CA GLU A 228 1.08 -41.52 14.59
C GLU A 228 0.64 -42.95 14.20
N ASN A 229 -0.65 -43.28 14.39
CA ASN A 229 -1.26 -44.57 14.04
C ASN A 229 -2.08 -44.51 12.74
N GLY A 230 -2.04 -43.39 12.00
CA GLY A 230 -2.74 -43.20 10.74
C GLY A 230 -4.25 -42.90 10.86
N ARG A 231 -4.78 -42.69 12.06
CA ARG A 231 -6.20 -42.34 12.30
C ARG A 231 -6.42 -40.84 12.11
N TYR A 232 -7.48 -40.48 11.41
CA TYR A 232 -7.87 -39.09 11.25
C TYR A 232 -8.45 -38.55 12.57
N LEU A 233 -7.82 -37.50 13.10
CA LEU A 233 -8.28 -36.75 14.26
C LEU A 233 -8.58 -35.32 13.84
N LYS A 234 -9.75 -34.81 14.25
CA LYS A 234 -10.07 -33.39 14.14
C LYS A 234 -9.24 -32.62 15.16
N LYS A 235 -8.47 -31.66 14.68
CA LYS A 235 -7.67 -30.74 15.49
C LYS A 235 -8.20 -29.33 15.29
N THR A 236 -8.48 -28.66 16.40
CA THR A 236 -8.83 -27.24 16.40
C THR A 236 -7.61 -26.46 16.89
N VAL A 237 -7.17 -25.50 16.09
CA VAL A 237 -5.96 -24.70 16.31
C VAL A 237 -6.23 -23.24 16.01
N VAL A 238 -5.43 -22.35 16.59
CA VAL A 238 -5.43 -20.94 16.21
C VAL A 238 -4.75 -20.79 14.84
N VAL A 239 -5.27 -19.87 14.02
CA VAL A 239 -4.63 -19.50 12.74
C VAL A 239 -3.27 -18.87 13.03
N ASN A 240 -2.23 -19.41 12.41
CA ASN A 240 -0.85 -18.98 12.54
C ASN A 240 -0.13 -19.21 11.19
N PHE A 241 1.13 -18.79 11.09
CA PHE A 241 1.86 -18.85 9.83
C PHE A 241 1.98 -20.27 9.23
N GLN A 242 2.03 -21.32 10.05
CA GLN A 242 2.22 -22.69 9.59
C GLN A 242 0.96 -23.32 8.99
N ASN A 243 -0.22 -22.86 9.39
CA ASN A 243 -1.50 -23.36 8.90
C ASN A 243 -2.27 -22.34 8.05
N PHE A 244 -1.74 -21.12 7.89
CA PHE A 244 -2.42 -20.01 7.23
C PHE A 244 -2.89 -20.37 5.83
N GLU A 245 -2.02 -20.92 4.98
CA GLU A 245 -2.39 -21.23 3.60
C GLU A 245 -3.60 -22.18 3.54
N GLN A 246 -3.57 -23.27 4.31
CA GLN A 246 -4.66 -24.24 4.35
C GLN A 246 -5.96 -23.62 4.90
N ALA A 247 -5.86 -22.79 5.93
CA ALA A 247 -7.02 -22.16 6.56
C ALA A 247 -7.63 -21.06 5.67
N PHE A 248 -6.78 -20.20 5.11
CA PHE A 248 -7.19 -19.07 4.30
C PHE A 248 -7.78 -19.51 2.96
N SER A 249 -7.23 -20.55 2.32
CA SER A 249 -7.82 -21.13 1.10
C SER A 249 -9.27 -21.58 1.28
N GLN A 250 -9.66 -22.05 2.47
CA GLN A 250 -11.05 -22.50 2.72
C GLN A 250 -12.05 -21.35 2.85
N VAL A 251 -11.57 -20.16 3.21
CA VAL A 251 -12.41 -18.97 3.41
C VAL A 251 -12.21 -17.92 2.33
N LEU A 252 -11.28 -18.13 1.38
CA LEU A 252 -10.92 -17.14 0.36
C LEU A 252 -12.14 -16.68 -0.42
N SER A 253 -12.99 -17.59 -0.90
CA SER A 253 -14.21 -17.22 -1.63
C SER A 253 -15.14 -16.33 -0.81
N HIS A 254 -15.31 -16.63 0.48
CA HIS A 254 -16.08 -15.78 1.38
C HIS A 254 -15.40 -14.43 1.62
N ILE A 255 -14.07 -14.36 1.67
CA ILE A 255 -13.36 -13.09 1.80
C ILE A 255 -13.49 -12.26 0.51
N LEU A 256 -13.51 -12.89 -0.66
CA LEU A 256 -13.61 -12.21 -1.96
C LEU A 256 -15.04 -11.85 -2.37
N GLU A 257 -16.07 -12.48 -1.78
CA GLU A 257 -17.49 -12.27 -2.10
C GLU A 257 -17.93 -10.78 -2.21
N PRO A 258 -17.46 -9.83 -1.37
CA PRO A 258 -17.84 -8.42 -1.52
C PRO A 258 -17.50 -7.80 -2.89
N LEU A 259 -16.54 -8.38 -3.61
CA LEU A 259 -16.13 -7.93 -4.94
C LEU A 259 -17.11 -8.36 -6.04
N ASP A 260 -17.98 -9.35 -5.80
CA ASP A 260 -19.00 -9.78 -6.78
C ASP A 260 -20.02 -8.67 -7.06
N GLY A 261 -20.25 -7.78 -6.09
CA GLY A 261 -21.15 -6.63 -6.20
C GLY A 261 -20.53 -5.40 -6.89
N VAL A 262 -19.25 -5.43 -7.27
CA VAL A 262 -18.56 -4.27 -7.84
C VAL A 262 -18.84 -4.17 -9.34
N GLU A 263 -19.68 -3.22 -9.72
CA GLU A 263 -20.05 -2.93 -11.11
C GLU A 263 -18.96 -2.10 -11.83
N THR A 264 -18.00 -2.77 -12.47
CA THR A 264 -16.89 -2.09 -13.15
C THR A 264 -17.15 -1.78 -14.63
N TYR A 265 -18.26 -2.23 -15.21
CA TYR A 265 -18.56 -2.02 -16.64
C TYR A 265 -18.90 -0.57 -17.01
N ARG A 266 -19.19 0.29 -16.01
CA ARG A 266 -19.42 1.73 -16.21
C ARG A 266 -18.28 2.60 -15.68
N SER A 267 -17.21 2.01 -15.16
CA SER A 267 -16.10 2.76 -14.57
C SER A 267 -15.40 3.66 -15.59
N LEU A 268 -14.83 4.76 -15.10
CA LEU A 268 -14.01 5.65 -15.91
C LEU A 268 -12.82 4.90 -16.51
N GLY A 269 -12.14 4.09 -15.70
CA GLY A 269 -10.98 3.34 -16.18
C GLY A 269 -11.34 2.20 -17.16
N LYS A 270 -12.50 1.53 -17.03
CA LYS A 270 -12.92 0.55 -18.06
C LYS A 270 -13.16 1.21 -19.42
N ARG A 271 -13.75 2.42 -19.42
CA ARG A 271 -13.92 3.19 -20.67
C ARG A 271 -12.58 3.57 -21.27
N ALA A 272 -11.65 4.07 -20.45
CA ALA A 272 -10.30 4.40 -20.90
C ALA A 272 -9.59 3.16 -21.48
N TYR A 273 -9.67 2.02 -20.80
CA TYR A 273 -9.11 0.75 -21.26
C TYR A 273 -9.63 0.36 -22.64
N ASP A 274 -10.95 0.38 -22.84
CA ASP A 274 -11.55 -0.02 -24.12
C ASP A 274 -11.15 0.90 -25.27
N ILE A 275 -11.12 2.21 -25.02
CA ILE A 275 -10.70 3.20 -26.00
C ILE A 275 -9.24 2.99 -26.38
N ILE A 276 -8.35 2.83 -25.40
CA ILE A 276 -6.91 2.61 -25.66
C ILE A 276 -6.68 1.33 -26.47
N MET A 277 -7.40 0.25 -26.16
CA MET A 277 -7.28 -1.01 -26.92
C MET A 277 -7.75 -0.88 -28.37
N ASP A 278 -8.74 -0.03 -28.65
CA ASP A 278 -9.23 0.21 -30.02
C ASP A 278 -8.35 1.23 -30.76
N ASP A 279 -7.93 2.31 -30.10
CA ASP A 279 -6.98 3.30 -30.63
C ASP A 279 -5.68 2.63 -31.08
N PHE A 280 -5.16 1.68 -30.29
CA PHE A 280 -3.94 0.98 -30.64
C PHE A 280 -4.07 0.15 -31.93
N LYS A 281 -5.25 -0.43 -32.21
CA LYS A 281 -5.50 -1.10 -33.50
C LYS A 281 -5.54 -0.11 -34.65
N ILE A 282 -6.17 1.06 -34.42
CA ILE A 282 -6.23 2.14 -35.40
C ILE A 282 -4.82 2.64 -35.73
N ASP A 283 -3.95 2.80 -34.72
CA ASP A 283 -2.56 3.19 -34.91
C ASP A 283 -1.74 2.17 -35.71
N SER A 284 -1.95 0.88 -35.43
CA SER A 284 -1.34 -0.23 -36.20
C SER A 284 -1.80 -0.19 -37.68
N ASP A 285 -3.10 -0.01 -37.92
CA ASP A 285 -3.66 0.14 -39.27
C ASP A 285 -3.10 1.36 -40.00
N LEU A 286 -3.04 2.52 -39.34
CA LEU A 286 -2.47 3.75 -39.90
C LEU A 286 -1.00 3.59 -40.25
N THR A 287 -0.25 2.89 -39.41
CA THR A 287 1.17 2.60 -39.66
C THR A 287 1.33 1.68 -40.86
N TYR A 288 0.53 0.62 -40.94
CA TYR A 288 0.47 -0.25 -42.11
C TYR A 288 0.12 0.52 -43.38
N TYR A 289 -0.86 1.43 -43.33
CA TYR A 289 -1.24 2.26 -44.48
C TYR A 289 -0.10 3.19 -44.93
N ARG A 290 0.60 3.83 -44.00
CA ARG A 290 1.76 4.67 -44.30
C ARG A 290 2.89 3.91 -44.98
N MET A 291 3.05 2.62 -44.68
CA MET A 291 4.08 1.76 -45.27
C MET A 291 3.67 1.15 -46.62
N SER A 292 2.37 0.85 -46.80
CA SER A 292 1.87 0.09 -47.95
C SER A 292 1.30 0.97 -49.07
N ARG A 293 0.84 2.19 -48.76
CA ARG A 293 0.18 3.08 -49.71
C ARG A 293 1.15 4.16 -50.21
N SER A 294 1.13 4.43 -51.52
CA SER A 294 1.92 5.54 -52.07
C SER A 294 1.25 6.88 -51.75
N PRO A 295 2.01 8.00 -51.63
CA PRO A 295 1.43 9.32 -51.38
C PRO A 295 0.35 9.73 -52.41
N GLU A 296 0.51 9.30 -53.66
CA GLU A 296 -0.42 9.58 -54.76
C GLU A 296 -1.75 8.82 -54.61
N SER A 297 -1.78 7.76 -53.78
CA SER A 297 -2.96 6.94 -53.54
C SER A 297 -3.91 7.51 -52.48
N TYR A 298 -3.53 8.61 -51.81
CA TYR A 298 -4.26 9.20 -50.69
C TYR A 298 -5.75 9.49 -50.98
N GLY A 299 -6.06 10.03 -52.17
CA GLY A 299 -7.43 10.34 -52.57
C GLY A 299 -8.27 9.15 -53.06
N TYR A 300 -7.72 7.95 -53.10
CA TYR A 300 -8.43 6.75 -53.59
C TYR A 300 -9.07 5.93 -52.48
N TYR A 301 -8.59 6.07 -51.24
CA TYR A 301 -9.11 5.34 -50.08
C TYR A 301 -10.00 6.26 -49.26
N LEU A 302 -11.27 6.32 -49.65
CA LEU A 302 -12.26 7.23 -49.08
C LEU A 302 -13.27 6.47 -48.21
N THR A 303 -13.72 7.13 -47.15
CA THR A 303 -14.87 6.71 -46.36
C THR A 303 -16.18 6.88 -47.16
N ALA A 304 -17.28 6.36 -46.62
CA ALA A 304 -18.61 6.52 -47.23
C ALA A 304 -19.03 8.00 -47.38
N SER A 305 -18.44 8.93 -46.62
CA SER A 305 -18.66 10.37 -46.75
C SER A 305 -17.63 11.06 -47.65
N GLU A 306 -16.89 10.29 -48.46
CA GLU A 306 -15.88 10.78 -49.42
C GLU A 306 -14.69 11.52 -48.76
N LYS A 307 -14.46 11.32 -47.46
CA LYS A 307 -13.25 11.81 -46.77
C LYS A 307 -12.13 10.76 -46.82
N PRO A 308 -10.84 11.13 -46.89
CA PRO A 308 -9.74 10.18 -46.75
C PRO A 308 -9.85 9.38 -45.45
N ASP A 309 -9.71 8.06 -45.52
CA ASP A 309 -9.82 7.17 -44.36
C ASP A 309 -8.74 7.45 -43.30
N ILE A 310 -7.51 7.71 -43.73
CA ILE A 310 -6.37 8.09 -42.87
C ILE A 310 -6.70 9.35 -42.04
N ASP A 311 -7.35 10.35 -42.63
CA ASP A 311 -7.69 11.58 -41.90
C ASP A 311 -8.73 11.30 -40.82
N VAL A 312 -9.78 10.55 -41.17
CA VAL A 312 -10.87 10.21 -40.24
C VAL A 312 -10.34 9.39 -39.07
N LEU A 313 -9.45 8.43 -39.33
CA LEU A 313 -8.82 7.62 -38.28
C LEU A 313 -7.87 8.46 -37.41
N SER A 314 -7.10 9.38 -38.01
CA SER A 314 -6.22 10.29 -37.24
C SER A 314 -7.02 11.25 -36.36
N GLU A 315 -8.12 11.83 -36.88
CA GLU A 315 -9.04 12.68 -36.12
C GLU A 315 -9.66 11.91 -34.94
N LEU A 316 -9.97 10.62 -35.14
CA LEU A 316 -10.54 9.77 -34.10
C LEU A 316 -9.54 9.54 -32.94
N LEU A 317 -8.27 9.24 -33.26
CA LEU A 317 -7.22 9.08 -32.26
C LEU A 317 -7.02 10.35 -31.42
N GLU A 318 -6.96 11.52 -32.05
CA GLU A 318 -6.84 12.80 -31.35
C GLU A 318 -8.04 13.04 -30.42
N ALA A 319 -9.25 12.73 -30.89
CA ALA A 319 -10.45 12.85 -30.07
C ALA A 319 -10.47 11.89 -28.88
N SER A 320 -9.98 10.65 -29.06
CA SER A 320 -9.84 9.65 -28.01
C SER A 320 -8.84 10.09 -26.94
N GLU A 321 -7.66 10.59 -27.33
CA GLU A 321 -6.63 11.07 -26.40
C GLU A 321 -7.17 12.18 -25.50
N ILE A 322 -7.81 13.20 -26.10
CA ILE A 322 -8.46 14.30 -25.37
C ILE A 322 -9.53 13.76 -24.41
N TYR A 323 -10.28 12.73 -24.81
CA TYR A 323 -11.30 12.14 -23.94
C TYR A 323 -10.69 11.40 -22.76
N ILE A 324 -9.60 10.63 -22.96
CA ILE A 324 -8.88 9.93 -21.89
C ILE A 324 -8.32 10.94 -20.87
N GLU A 325 -7.72 12.04 -21.33
CA GLU A 325 -7.25 13.11 -20.44
C GLU A 325 -8.39 13.69 -19.59
N LYS A 326 -9.57 13.90 -20.19
CA LYS A 326 -10.76 14.34 -19.45
C LYS A 326 -11.23 13.31 -18.43
N LEU A 327 -11.11 12.01 -18.72
CA LEU A 327 -11.42 10.95 -17.75
C LEU A 327 -10.44 10.99 -16.57
N MET A 328 -9.14 11.17 -16.82
CA MET A 328 -8.12 11.32 -15.77
C MET A 328 -8.37 12.58 -14.92
N HIS A 329 -8.68 13.71 -15.55
CA HIS A 329 -9.03 14.94 -14.85
C HIS A 329 -10.29 14.77 -13.99
N SER A 330 -11.34 14.16 -14.54
CA SER A 330 -12.57 13.87 -13.79
C SER A 330 -12.31 12.96 -12.59
N GLN A 331 -11.47 11.93 -12.75
CA GLN A 331 -11.08 11.07 -11.63
C GLN A 331 -10.34 11.86 -10.54
N ARG A 332 -9.43 12.76 -10.92
CA ARG A 332 -8.74 13.64 -9.99
C ARG A 332 -9.70 14.58 -9.26
N ASP A 333 -10.74 15.09 -9.92
CA ASP A 333 -11.75 15.93 -9.29
C ASP A 333 -12.62 15.17 -8.28
N PHE A 334 -12.95 13.91 -8.57
CA PHE A 334 -13.78 13.10 -7.67
C PHE A 334 -13.01 12.56 -6.47
N TYR A 335 -11.75 12.15 -6.66
CA TYR A 335 -11.00 11.36 -5.68
C TYR A 335 -9.68 12.00 -5.23
N GLY A 336 -9.30 13.15 -5.79
CA GLY A 336 -8.00 13.78 -5.57
C GLY A 336 -6.89 13.17 -6.43
N ASN A 337 -5.68 13.69 -6.26
CA ASN A 337 -4.49 13.16 -6.94
C ASN A 337 -4.00 11.89 -6.21
N ILE A 338 -4.49 10.72 -6.63
CA ILE A 338 -4.17 9.43 -6.01
C ILE A 338 -2.67 9.15 -6.00
N GLU A 339 -1.95 9.44 -7.09
CA GLU A 339 -0.49 9.25 -7.17
C GLU A 339 0.22 10.04 -6.05
N GLN A 340 -0.10 11.33 -5.91
CA GLN A 340 0.46 12.19 -4.88
C GLN A 340 0.04 11.74 -3.47
N LEU A 341 -1.25 11.44 -3.27
CA LEU A 341 -1.79 11.01 -1.99
C LEU A 341 -1.14 9.71 -1.52
N TYR A 342 -0.94 8.76 -2.43
CA TYR A 342 -0.21 7.53 -2.16
C TYR A 342 1.25 7.83 -1.80
N PHE A 343 1.97 8.59 -2.64
CA PHE A 343 3.37 8.93 -2.43
C PHE A 343 3.65 9.64 -1.08
N GLU A 344 2.71 10.46 -0.62
CA GLU A 344 2.81 11.18 0.65
C GLU A 344 2.31 10.38 1.86
N SER A 345 1.64 9.25 1.63
CA SER A 345 1.08 8.42 2.68
C SER A 345 2.15 7.60 3.40
N GLY A 346 1.82 7.13 4.61
CA GLY A 346 2.61 6.11 5.31
C GLY A 346 2.55 4.71 4.68
N MET A 347 1.83 4.54 3.57
CA MET A 347 1.66 3.28 2.84
C MET A 347 2.67 3.14 1.69
N PHE A 348 3.27 4.26 1.27
CA PHE A 348 4.24 4.26 0.18
C PHE A 348 5.48 3.44 0.53
N SER A 349 5.92 2.62 -0.42
CA SER A 349 7.19 1.90 -0.33
C SER A 349 7.87 1.81 -1.69
N ASN A 350 9.18 2.03 -1.71
CA ASN A 350 9.98 1.91 -2.92
C ASN A 350 10.01 0.45 -3.38
N ASN A 351 9.83 0.22 -4.69
CA ASN A 351 9.81 -1.12 -5.27
C ASN A 351 8.80 -2.04 -4.56
N ALA A 352 7.66 -1.50 -4.14
CA ALA A 352 6.60 -2.28 -3.50
C ALA A 352 6.08 -3.36 -4.45
N THR A 353 5.98 -3.03 -5.74
CA THR A 353 5.48 -3.93 -6.77
C THR A 353 6.38 -3.94 -8.01
N PRO A 354 6.18 -4.90 -8.95
CA PRO A 354 6.82 -4.87 -10.26
C PRO A 354 6.44 -3.68 -11.15
N TYR A 355 5.42 -2.91 -10.77
CA TYR A 355 4.89 -1.76 -11.50
C TYR A 355 5.55 -0.44 -11.07
N PHE A 356 6.52 -0.49 -10.16
CA PHE A 356 7.23 0.69 -9.68
C PHE A 356 8.13 1.29 -10.76
N SER A 357 8.03 2.61 -10.95
CA SER A 357 8.93 3.39 -11.79
C SER A 357 9.91 4.21 -10.95
N GLU A 358 11.18 3.81 -10.99
CA GLU A 358 12.27 4.56 -10.37
C GLU A 358 12.42 5.96 -11.01
N GLU A 359 12.20 6.07 -12.32
CA GLU A 359 12.26 7.36 -13.02
C GLU A 359 11.18 8.32 -12.52
N ARG A 360 9.92 7.87 -12.43
CA ARG A 360 8.83 8.70 -11.93
C ARG A 360 9.02 9.06 -10.46
N PHE A 361 9.53 8.13 -9.64
CA PHE A 361 9.88 8.41 -8.24
C PHE A 361 10.82 9.60 -8.11
N TYR A 362 11.93 9.63 -8.87
CA TYR A 362 12.87 10.75 -8.80
C TYR A 362 12.24 12.05 -9.29
N LYS A 363 11.39 12.02 -10.33
CA LYS A 363 10.63 13.20 -10.76
C LYS A 363 9.75 13.75 -9.63
N MET A 364 9.02 12.89 -8.92
CA MET A 364 8.17 13.30 -7.79
C MET A 364 8.98 13.85 -6.61
N VAL A 365 10.14 13.27 -6.30
CA VAL A 365 11.05 13.80 -5.27
C VAL A 365 11.54 15.20 -5.64
N ASP A 366 11.92 15.41 -6.90
CA ASP A 366 12.36 16.72 -7.39
C ASP A 366 11.23 17.76 -7.40
N GLU A 367 10.02 17.36 -7.81
CA GLU A 367 8.81 18.19 -7.73
C GLU A 367 8.57 18.66 -6.28
N LYS A 368 8.57 17.73 -5.33
CA LYS A 368 8.39 18.04 -3.90
C LYS A 368 9.48 18.93 -3.32
N ASN A 369 10.72 18.75 -3.76
CA ASN A 369 11.84 19.60 -3.33
C ASN A 369 11.70 21.02 -3.87
N ARG A 370 11.25 21.18 -5.12
CA ARG A 370 10.96 22.50 -5.70
C ARG A 370 9.82 23.21 -4.98
N GLU A 371 8.73 22.50 -4.69
CA GLU A 371 7.59 23.05 -3.93
C GLU A 371 8.03 23.56 -2.56
N LYS A 372 8.85 22.81 -1.82
CA LYS A 372 9.39 23.26 -0.53
C LYS A 372 10.24 24.53 -0.64
N ILE A 373 11.10 24.60 -1.66
CA ILE A 373 11.93 25.79 -1.90
C ILE A 373 11.04 27.00 -2.20
N GLU A 374 9.99 26.81 -3.01
CA GLU A 374 9.04 27.87 -3.36
C GLU A 374 8.21 28.33 -2.14
N GLU A 375 7.77 27.40 -1.29
CA GLU A 375 7.10 27.71 -0.02
C GLU A 375 7.99 28.51 0.94
N GLU A 376 9.25 28.09 1.11
CA GLU A 376 10.22 28.81 1.94
C GLU A 376 10.51 30.22 1.40
N TYR A 377 10.65 30.34 0.07
CA TYR A 377 10.84 31.62 -0.60
C TYR A 377 9.63 32.55 -0.41
N ASN A 378 8.41 32.04 -0.61
CA ASN A 378 7.17 32.81 -0.43
C ASN A 378 7.01 33.26 1.03
N LYS A 379 7.35 32.39 1.99
CA LYS A 379 7.34 32.74 3.42
C LYS A 379 8.35 33.84 3.75
N TRP A 380 9.56 33.75 3.22
CA TRP A 380 10.58 34.77 3.38
C TRP A 380 10.11 36.13 2.81
N ARG A 381 9.54 36.11 1.59
CA ARG A 381 9.03 37.32 0.93
C ARG A 381 7.86 37.97 1.68
N MET A 382 6.97 37.18 2.27
CA MET A 382 5.88 37.71 3.09
C MET A 382 6.38 38.38 4.38
N ASN A 383 7.44 37.84 5.00
CA ASN A 383 8.06 38.46 6.16
C ASN A 383 8.74 39.78 5.79
N GLU A 384 9.45 39.83 4.65
CA GLU A 384 10.09 41.05 4.15
C GLU A 384 9.05 42.16 3.90
N LEU A 385 7.95 41.84 3.22
CA LEU A 385 6.84 42.78 3.00
C LEU A 385 6.24 43.29 4.32
N HIS A 386 6.10 42.42 5.33
CA HIS A 386 5.59 42.82 6.64
C HIS A 386 6.56 43.77 7.37
N GLU A 387 7.87 43.50 7.29
CA GLU A 387 8.90 44.39 7.84
C GLU A 387 8.90 45.76 7.15
N GLU A 388 8.76 45.79 5.82
CA GLU A 388 8.64 47.03 5.04
C GLU A 388 7.40 47.85 5.44
N GLU A 389 6.24 47.20 5.59
CA GLU A 389 5.01 47.85 6.06
C GLU A 389 5.16 48.42 7.47
N MET A 390 5.76 47.67 8.39
CA MET A 390 6.02 48.13 9.76
C MET A 390 6.97 49.33 9.79
N GLN A 391 8.02 49.33 8.96
CA GLN A 391 8.91 50.49 8.82
C GLN A 391 8.17 51.71 8.29
N LYS A 392 7.28 51.54 7.31
CA LYS A 392 6.47 52.62 6.76
C LYS A 392 5.54 53.24 7.81
N ILE A 393 4.86 52.42 8.60
CA ILE A 393 4.00 52.88 9.72
C ILE A 393 4.83 53.69 10.74
N LEU A 394 6.01 53.20 11.13
CA LEU A 394 6.89 53.90 12.07
C LEU A 394 7.34 55.27 11.54
N ILE A 395 7.62 55.36 10.24
CA ILE A 395 7.98 56.63 9.59
C ILE A 395 6.78 57.60 9.59
N GLU A 396 5.59 57.12 9.26
CA GLU A 396 4.36 57.92 9.27
C GLU A 396 4.03 58.46 10.67
N GLU A 397 4.09 57.61 11.71
CA GLU A 397 3.91 58.01 13.11
C GLU A 397 4.94 59.06 13.55
N TYR A 398 6.20 58.90 13.12
CA TYR A 398 7.26 59.86 13.44
C TYR A 398 7.00 61.23 12.81
N ILE A 399 6.58 61.26 11.54
CA ILE A 399 6.22 62.49 10.83
C ILE A 399 5.03 63.18 11.50
N GLU A 400 4.02 62.42 11.93
CA GLU A 400 2.83 62.97 12.58
C GLU A 400 3.14 63.57 13.97
N LYS A 401 3.95 62.87 14.78
CA LYS A 401 4.44 63.40 16.07
C LYS A 401 5.21 64.71 15.90
N GLN A 402 6.03 64.84 14.86
CA GLN A 402 6.76 66.07 14.56
C GLN A 402 5.87 67.26 14.13
N LYS A 403 4.69 67.00 13.56
CA LYS A 403 3.73 68.06 13.22
C LYS A 403 3.04 68.62 14.46
N ILE A 404 2.67 67.75 15.41
CA ILE A 404 2.00 68.14 16.67
C ILE A 404 2.93 68.95 17.59
N THR A 405 4.26 68.82 17.48
CA THR A 405 5.21 69.59 18.32
C THR A 405 5.53 71.00 17.80
N LYS A 406 5.00 71.38 16.62
CA LYS A 406 5.27 72.68 15.97
C LYS A 406 4.06 73.63 15.95
N GLU A 407 2.92 73.20 16.48
CA GLU A 407 1.79 74.05 16.89
C GLU A 407 1.89 74.33 18.39
#